data_AF-A0A7R9B2X0-F1
#
_entry.id   AF-A0A7R9B2X0-F1
#
_cell.length_a   1.000
_cell.length_b   1.000
_cell.length_c   1.000
_cell.angle_alpha   90.00
_cell.angle_beta   90.00
_cell.angle_gamma   90.00
#
_symmetry.space_group_name_H-M   'P 1'
#
loop_
_entity.id
_entity.type
_entity.pdbx_description
1 polymer ?
#
loop_
_entity_poly.entity_id
_entity_poly.type
_entity_poly.pdbx_seq_one_letter_code
_entity_poly.pdbx_strand_id
1 'polypeptide(L)'
;MDPPGTILGTVGSPGTPCLFQRGDITALLEGIPYESILAVVGEVHKRPPGQENKKMSTGDIEVLVSEVFILNKAKKDLPFGVRDHNK
;
A
#
# COMPACT_ATOMS: atom_id res chain seq x y z
N MET A 1 20.24 -10.17 5.82
CA MET A 1 18.88 -10.46 6.28
C MET A 1 18.27 -9.12 6.61
N ASP A 2 17.49 -8.57 5.69
CA ASP A 2 16.71 -7.35 5.98
C ASP A 2 15.64 -7.70 7.02
N PRO A 3 15.43 -6.88 8.06
CA PRO A 3 14.42 -7.16 9.07
C PRO A 3 13.02 -7.20 8.43
N PRO A 4 12.06 -7.96 8.98
CA PRO A 4 10.68 -7.95 8.50
C PRO A 4 10.14 -6.53 8.58
N GLY A 5 10.04 -5.87 7.44
CA GLY A 5 9.63 -4.47 7.32
C GLY A 5 8.14 -4.35 7.57
N THR A 6 7.75 -3.88 8.76
CA THR A 6 6.39 -3.38 8.98
C THR A 6 6.26 -2.03 8.26
N ILE A 7 5.38 -1.94 7.25
CA ILE A 7 5.06 -0.67 6.60
C ILE A 7 3.69 -0.22 7.09
N LEU A 8 3.65 0.91 7.77
CA LEU A 8 2.41 1.61 8.10
C LEU A 8 2.05 2.49 6.89
N GLY A 9 0.90 2.27 6.25
CA GLY A 9 0.52 2.96 5.03
C GLY A 9 -0.99 3.16 4.92
N THR A 10 -1.43 4.19 4.17
CA THR A 10 -2.85 4.35 3.85
C THR A 10 -3.21 3.62 2.57
N VAL A 11 -4.45 3.12 2.43
CA VAL A 11 -4.95 2.61 1.15
C VAL A 11 -4.95 3.77 0.15
N GLY A 12 -3.97 3.78 -0.76
CA GLY A 12 -3.91 4.74 -1.85
C GLY A 12 -2.93 5.91 -1.70
N SER A 13 -2.07 5.95 -0.67
CA SER A 13 -0.99 6.95 -0.64
C SER A 13 -0.03 6.76 -1.82
N PRO A 14 0.29 7.82 -2.60
CA PRO A 14 1.12 7.74 -3.82
C PRO A 14 2.61 7.41 -3.58
N GLY A 15 3.00 7.06 -2.36
CA GLY A 15 4.40 6.92 -1.94
C GLY A 15 4.95 5.51 -1.80
N THR A 16 4.12 4.46 -1.76
CA THR A 16 4.63 3.08 -1.65
C THR A 16 3.68 2.08 -2.31
N PRO A 17 4.10 1.47 -3.43
CA PRO A 17 3.30 0.44 -4.06
C PRO A 17 3.49 -0.90 -3.32
N CYS A 18 2.57 -1.22 -2.43
CA CYS A 18 2.39 -2.58 -1.92
C CYS A 18 1.64 -3.41 -2.97
N LEU A 19 2.19 -4.57 -3.35
CA LEU A 19 1.47 -5.53 -4.19
C LEU A 19 0.84 -6.58 -3.28
N PHE A 20 -0.50 -6.62 -3.26
CA PHE A 20 -1.25 -7.64 -2.55
C PHE A 20 -1.28 -8.91 -3.39
N GLN A 21 -0.38 -9.87 -3.12
CA GLN A 21 -0.39 -11.15 -3.80
C GLN A 21 -0.95 -12.25 -2.90
N ARG A 22 -2.29 -12.36 -2.86
CA ARG A 22 -3.09 -13.55 -2.50
C ARG A 22 -4.58 -13.18 -2.59
N GLY A 23 -5.40 -14.06 -3.15
CA GLY A 23 -6.83 -13.81 -3.40
C GLY A 23 -7.68 -13.48 -2.15
N ASP A 24 -7.21 -13.82 -0.95
CA ASP A 24 -7.90 -13.55 0.31
C ASP A 24 -7.81 -12.07 0.76
N ILE A 25 -6.65 -11.43 0.54
CA ILE A 25 -6.43 -10.05 1.02
C ILE A 25 -7.17 -9.05 0.14
N THR A 26 -7.28 -9.32 -1.15
CA THR A 26 -8.07 -8.50 -2.07
C THR A 26 -9.54 -8.44 -1.65
N ALA A 27 -10.11 -9.56 -1.19
CA ALA A 27 -11.47 -9.59 -0.67
C ALA A 27 -11.60 -8.82 0.65
N LEU A 28 -10.60 -8.88 1.54
CA LEU A 28 -10.58 -8.11 2.79
C LEU A 28 -10.56 -6.59 2.53
N LEU A 29 -9.85 -6.16 1.50
CA LEU A 29 -9.71 -4.75 1.14
C LEU A 29 -10.88 -4.23 0.28
N GLU A 30 -11.75 -5.13 -0.19
CA GLU A 30 -12.92 -4.76 -0.97
C GLU A 30 -13.85 -3.86 -0.12
N GLY A 31 -14.16 -2.68 -0.65
CA GLY A 31 -15.02 -1.70 0.03
C GLY A 31 -14.32 -0.86 1.11
N ILE A 32 -13.01 -1.00 1.31
CA ILE A 32 -12.25 -0.07 2.17
C ILE A 32 -12.07 1.26 1.42
N PRO A 33 -12.55 2.40 1.95
CA PRO A 33 -12.37 3.69 1.30
C PRO A 33 -10.89 4.05 1.18
N TYR A 34 -10.54 4.76 0.10
CA TYR A 34 -9.24 5.40 -0.01
C TYR A 34 -8.95 6.30 1.20
N GLU A 35 -7.67 6.48 1.51
CA GLU A 35 -7.19 7.21 2.69
C GLU A 35 -7.45 6.55 4.05
N SER A 36 -7.93 5.30 4.06
CA SER A 36 -8.00 4.48 5.28
C SER A 36 -6.59 4.14 5.78
N ILE A 37 -6.39 4.11 7.09
CA ILE A 37 -5.11 3.80 7.74
C ILE A 37 -4.97 2.29 7.89
N LEU A 38 -3.91 1.72 7.31
CA LEU A 38 -3.56 0.32 7.43
C LEU A 38 -2.19 0.13 8.09
N ALA A 39 -2.06 -0.98 8.80
CA ALA A 39 -0.78 -1.59 9.11
C ALA A 39 -0.60 -2.81 8.20
N VAL A 40 0.55 -2.92 7.55
CA VAL A 40 0.85 -4.03 6.64
C VAL A 40 2.15 -4.69 7.09
N VAL A 41 2.12 -6.01 7.18
CA VAL A 41 3.31 -6.83 7.41
C VAL A 41 3.54 -7.69 6.18
N GLY A 42 4.79 -7.76 5.74
CA GLY A 42 5.16 -8.54 4.57
C GLY A 42 6.66 -8.59 4.36
N GLU A 43 7.06 -9.27 3.30
CA GLU A 43 8.45 -9.38 2.88
C GLU A 43 8.73 -8.40 1.75
N VAL A 44 9.89 -7.74 1.78
CA VAL A 44 10.32 -6.83 0.71
C VAL A 44 10.96 -7.62 -0.42
N HIS A 45 10.43 -7.46 -1.63
CA HIS A 45 10.92 -8.11 -2.84
C HIS A 45 11.32 -7.06 -3.87
N LYS A 46 12.22 -7.43 -4.80
CA LYS A 46 12.44 -6.62 -5.99
C LYS A 46 11.26 -6.76 -6.93
N ARG A 47 10.90 -5.68 -7.61
CA ARG A 47 9.91 -5.76 -8.67
C ARG A 47 10.40 -6.63 -9.83
N PRO A 48 9.47 -7.26 -10.57
CA PRO A 48 9.81 -7.94 -11.81
C PRO A 48 10.48 -6.98 -12.81
N PRO A 49 11.41 -7.47 -13.65
CA PRO A 49 12.08 -6.65 -14.65
C PRO A 49 11.09 -5.90 -15.54
N GLY A 50 11.25 -4.58 -15.66
CA GLY A 50 10.39 -3.71 -16.46
C GLY A 50 9.17 -3.15 -15.73
N GLN A 51 8.94 -3.52 -14.47
CA GLN A 51 7.89 -2.93 -13.61
C GLN A 51 8.41 -1.90 -12.61
N GLU A 52 9.69 -1.56 -12.67
CA GLU A 52 10.30 -0.55 -11.81
C GLU A 52 9.73 0.85 -12.08
N ASN A 53 9.40 1.60 -11.02
CA ASN A 53 8.92 2.97 -11.13
C ASN A 53 10.00 3.99 -10.76
N LYS A 54 10.78 4.42 -11.75
CA LYS A 54 11.89 5.39 -11.58
C LYS A 54 11.48 6.76 -11.02
N LYS A 55 10.18 7.07 -10.96
CA LYS A 55 9.67 8.33 -10.38
C LYS A 55 9.59 8.27 -8.85
N MET A 56 9.81 7.11 -8.24
CA MET A 56 9.70 6.88 -6.80
C MET A 56 11.02 6.34 -6.24
N SER A 57 11.38 6.77 -5.03
CA SER A 57 12.58 6.27 -4.33
C SER A 57 12.48 4.78 -3.98
N THR A 58 11.27 4.27 -3.76
CA THR A 58 10.98 2.83 -3.56
C THR A 58 10.56 2.14 -4.84
N GLY A 59 10.87 2.72 -6.00
CA GLY A 59 10.37 2.29 -7.30
C GLY A 59 10.83 0.91 -7.74
N ASP A 60 11.93 0.40 -7.20
CA ASP A 60 12.55 -0.87 -7.58
C ASP A 60 12.08 -2.06 -6.74
N ILE A 61 11.30 -1.79 -5.68
CA ILE A 61 10.86 -2.79 -4.70
C ILE A 61 9.34 -2.82 -4.55
N GLU A 62 8.85 -3.89 -3.93
CA GLU A 62 7.46 -4.09 -3.53
C GLU A 62 7.42 -4.91 -2.24
N VAL A 63 6.27 -4.90 -1.55
CA VAL A 63 6.05 -5.72 -0.37
C VAL A 63 5.04 -6.81 -0.68
N LEU A 64 5.47 -8.06 -0.53
CA LEU A 64 4.62 -9.24 -0.56
C LEU A 64 3.93 -9.36 0.79
N VAL A 65 2.64 -9.01 0.82
CA VAL A 65 1.89 -8.88 2.07
C VAL A 65 1.52 -10.24 2.65
N SER A 66 1.84 -10.43 3.94
CA SER A 66 1.42 -11.59 4.74
C SER A 66 0.22 -11.26 5.63
N GLU A 67 0.18 -10.05 6.20
CA GLU A 67 -0.88 -9.62 7.12
C GLU A 67 -1.28 -8.16 6.88
N VAL A 68 -2.56 -7.85 7.08
CA VAL A 68 -3.13 -6.50 6.98
C VAL A 68 -4.02 -6.23 8.17
N PHE A 69 -3.82 -5.07 8.80
CA PHE A 69 -4.62 -4.55 9.89
C PHE A 69 -5.27 -3.24 9.45
N ILE A 70 -6.60 -3.18 9.48
CA ILE A 70 -7.33 -1.93 9.25
C ILE A 70 -7.41 -1.20 10.58
N LEU A 71 -6.57 -0.18 10.76
CA LEU A 71 -6.50 0.59 12.01
C LEU A 71 -7.60 1.64 12.08
N ASN A 72 -7.88 2.31 10.96
CA ASN A 72 -8.97 3.27 10.87
C ASN A 72 -9.53 3.33 9.45
N LYS A 73 -10.85 3.27 9.32
CA LYS A 73 -11.53 3.47 8.03
C LYS A 73 -11.76 4.95 7.79
N ALA A 74 -11.36 5.44 6.61
CA ALA A 74 -11.67 6.80 6.20
C ALA A 74 -13.17 6.96 5.92
N LYS A 75 -13.63 8.22 5.91
CA LYS A 75 -14.95 8.57 5.38
C LYS A 75 -14.93 8.42 3.87
N LYS A 76 -15.99 7.86 3.29
CA LYS A 76 -16.13 7.72 1.84
C LYS A 76 -16.12 9.08 1.13
N ASP A 77 -16.81 10.06 1.72
CA ASP A 77 -16.93 11.40 1.18
C ASP A 77 -15.97 12.34 1.92
N LEU A 78 -14.69 12.33 1.50
CA LEU A 78 -13.72 13.31 1.97
C LEU A 78 -14.03 14.69 1.38
N PRO A 79 -13.77 15.77 2.14
CA PRO A 79 -14.04 17.14 1.67
C PRO A 79 -13.19 17.56 0.46
N PHE A 80 -12.11 16.82 0.16
CA PHE A 80 -11.27 16.97 -1.03
C PHE A 80 -10.49 15.67 -1.29
N GLY A 81 -10.07 15.44 -2.53
CA GLY A 81 -9.16 14.35 -2.88
C GLY A 81 -7.71 14.70 -2.52
N VAL A 82 -6.99 13.78 -1.85
CA VAL A 82 -5.57 13.97 -1.51
C VAL A 82 -4.71 14.12 -2.77
N ARG A 83 -5.07 13.41 -3.86
CA ARG A 83 -4.39 13.49 -5.16
C ARG A 83 -4.39 14.88 -5.78
N ASP A 84 -5.40 15.71 -5.50
CA ASP A 84 -5.50 17.04 -6.09
C ASP A 84 -4.53 18.03 -5.42
N HIS A 85 -4.06 17.71 -4.21
CA HIS A 85 -3.30 18.61 -3.34
C HIS A 85 -1.83 18.22 -3.13
N ASN A 86 -1.44 16.97 -3.43
CA ASN A 86 -0.09 16.46 -3.17
C ASN A 86 0.75 16.36 -4.47
N LYS A 87 0.90 17.50 -5.16
CA LYS A 87 1.72 17.62 -6.39
C LYS A 87 3.21 17.72 -6.10
#